data_AF-A0A965NN03-F1
#
_entry.id   AF-A0A965NN03-F1
#
_cell.length_a   1.000
_cell.length_b   1.000
_cell.length_c   1.000
_cell.angle_alpha   90.00
_cell.angle_beta   90.00
_cell.angle_gamma   90.00
#
_symmetry.space_group_name_H-M   'P 1'
#
loop_
_entity.id
_entity.type
_entity.pdbx_description
1 polymer ?
#
loop_
_entity_poly.entity_id
_entity_poly.type
_entity_poly.pdbx_seq_one_letter_code
_entity_poly.pdbx_strand_id
1 'polypeptide(L)'
;MKKKFEVYDHPTRYTMQSSKKGQVHLIDLAANNFHGECSCENFQCVQMPRMQKAIDEGYEPMFPDEFRCKHLILIREQVTTIFIAALNATTEISPKPTPNNE
;
A
#
# COMPACT_ATOMS: atom_id res chain seq x y z
N MET A 1 -18.13 5.15 -7.93
CA MET A 1 -17.54 3.79 -7.85
C MET A 1 -16.50 3.77 -6.74
N LYS A 2 -16.60 2.85 -5.77
CA LYS A 2 -15.51 2.64 -4.79
C LYS A 2 -14.25 2.27 -5.57
N LYS A 3 -13.20 3.08 -5.47
CA LYS A 3 -11.90 2.74 -6.09
C LYS A 3 -11.38 1.48 -5.42
N LYS A 4 -11.16 0.43 -6.20
CA LYS A 4 -10.63 -0.84 -5.71
C LYS A 4 -9.12 -0.84 -5.85
N PHE A 5 -8.45 -1.26 -4.79
CA PHE A 5 -7.05 -1.64 -4.82
C PHE A 5 -6.96 -3.12 -5.18
N GLU A 6 -5.94 -3.48 -5.94
CA GLU A 6 -5.63 -4.88 -6.25
C GLU A 6 -4.21 -5.18 -5.77
N VAL A 7 -4.02 -6.34 -5.15
CA VAL A 7 -2.67 -6.82 -4.82
C VAL A 7 -1.91 -7.03 -6.13
N TYR A 8 -0.68 -6.54 -6.21
CA TYR A 8 0.11 -6.60 -7.44
C TYR A 8 1.02 -7.84 -7.47
N ASP A 9 2.16 -7.77 -6.82
CA ASP A 9 3.22 -8.80 -6.81
C ASP A 9 3.67 -9.18 -5.38
N HIS A 10 3.30 -8.39 -4.38
CA HIS A 10 3.65 -8.58 -2.97
C HIS A 10 2.48 -8.18 -2.07
N PRO A 11 2.29 -8.79 -0.88
CA PRO A 11 1.20 -8.44 0.04
C PRO A 11 1.19 -6.98 0.53
N THR A 12 2.29 -6.26 0.36
CA THR A 12 2.39 -4.83 0.68
C THR A 12 2.34 -3.93 -0.56
N ARG A 13 2.25 -4.51 -1.76
CA ARG A 13 2.27 -3.79 -3.04
C ARG A 13 0.94 -3.92 -3.76
N TYR A 14 0.42 -2.78 -4.18
CA TYR A 14 -0.92 -2.64 -4.70
C TYR A 14 -0.94 -1.79 -5.95
N THR A 15 -1.89 -2.07 -6.83
CA THR A 15 -2.24 -1.18 -7.93
C THR A 15 -3.56 -0.47 -7.69
N MET A 16 -3.69 0.73 -8.24
CA MET A 16 -4.95 1.48 -8.27
C MET A 16 -5.09 2.22 -9.60
N GLN A 17 -6.25 2.09 -10.24
CA GLN A 17 -6.55 2.83 -11.47
C GLN A 17 -6.57 4.35 -11.21
N SER A 18 -5.85 5.10 -12.03
CA SER A 18 -5.88 6.56 -12.04
C SER A 18 -7.22 7.08 -12.59
N SER A 19 -7.51 8.36 -12.34
CA SER A 19 -8.57 9.05 -13.07
C SER A 19 -8.19 9.34 -14.53
N LYS A 20 -6.90 9.34 -14.86
CA LYS A 20 -6.41 9.44 -16.25
C LYS A 20 -6.54 8.08 -16.93
N LYS A 21 -7.20 8.04 -18.09
CA LYS A 21 -7.48 6.79 -18.83
C LYS A 21 -6.18 6.02 -19.12
N GLY A 22 -6.14 4.74 -18.75
CA GLY A 22 -5.02 3.84 -18.99
C GLY A 22 -3.83 3.98 -18.04
N GLN A 23 -3.89 4.90 -17.06
CA GLN A 23 -2.83 5.05 -16.06
C GLN A 23 -3.15 4.25 -14.81
N VAL A 24 -2.16 3.52 -14.31
CA VAL A 24 -2.21 2.75 -13.06
C VAL A 24 -1.16 3.28 -12.10
N HIS A 25 -1.52 3.44 -10.83
CA HIS A 25 -0.59 3.79 -9.76
C HIS A 25 -0.16 2.53 -9.03
N LEU A 26 1.15 2.34 -8.87
CA LEU A 26 1.75 1.36 -7.99
C LEU A 26 1.92 2.00 -6.60
N ILE A 27 1.62 1.23 -5.56
CA ILE A 27 1.68 1.68 -4.17
C ILE A 27 2.39 0.58 -3.37
N ASP A 28 3.50 0.88 -2.72
CA ASP A 28 4.22 -0.04 -1.84
C ASP A 28 4.14 0.48 -0.40
N LEU A 29 3.53 -0.29 0.51
CA LEU A 29 3.38 0.09 1.92
C LEU A 29 4.63 -0.19 2.76
N ALA A 30 5.52 -1.06 2.29
CA ALA A 30 6.74 -1.42 3.01
C ALA A 30 7.92 -0.49 2.66
N ALA A 31 7.83 0.24 1.55
CA ALA A 31 8.83 1.22 1.14
C ALA A 31 9.01 2.34 2.18
N ASN A 32 10.16 3.02 2.13
CA ASN A 32 10.50 4.17 2.98
C ASN A 32 10.27 3.89 4.47
N ASN A 33 10.93 2.87 5.05
CA ASN A 33 10.78 2.50 6.47
C ASN A 33 9.31 2.27 6.88
N PHE A 34 8.53 1.56 6.06
CA PHE A 34 7.09 1.32 6.27
C PHE A 34 6.19 2.57 6.20
N HIS A 35 6.69 3.71 5.71
CA HIS A 35 5.88 4.91 5.46
C HIS A 35 5.20 4.87 4.09
N GLY A 36 5.73 4.07 3.18
CA GLY A 36 5.16 3.73 1.89
C GLY A 36 5.56 4.69 0.77
N GLU A 37 5.28 4.25 -0.45
CA GLU A 37 5.58 4.94 -1.70
C GLU A 37 4.41 4.81 -2.68
N CYS A 38 4.21 5.81 -3.53
CA CYS A 38 3.23 5.75 -4.61
C CYS A 38 3.80 6.32 -5.92
N SER A 39 3.55 5.66 -7.06
CA SER A 39 3.99 6.12 -8.38
C SER A 39 3.17 7.29 -8.95
N CYS A 40 2.20 7.83 -8.20
CA CYS A 40 1.45 8.99 -8.67
C CYS A 40 2.31 10.26 -8.69
N GLU A 41 2.04 11.12 -9.67
CA GLU A 41 2.74 12.39 -9.89
C GLU A 41 2.80 13.27 -8.62
N ASN A 42 1.71 13.36 -7.86
CA ASN A 42 1.69 14.14 -6.61
C ASN A 42 2.69 13.59 -5.57
N PHE A 43 2.85 12.28 -5.48
CA PHE A 43 3.82 11.70 -4.53
C PHE A 43 5.24 11.93 -5.03
N GLN A 44 5.52 11.54 -6.27
CA GLN A 44 6.86 11.56 -6.86
C GLN A 44 7.41 12.99 -7.03
N CYS A 45 6.57 13.95 -7.41
CA CYS A 45 7.01 15.31 -7.73
C CYS A 45 6.82 16.32 -6.61
N VAL A 46 5.99 16.02 -5.60
CA VAL A 46 5.69 16.97 -4.51
C VAL A 46 6.05 16.40 -3.15
N GLN A 47 5.49 15.24 -2.79
CA GLN A 47 5.68 14.72 -1.44
C GLN A 47 7.09 14.17 -1.21
N MET A 48 7.64 13.41 -2.15
CA MET A 48 9.01 12.87 -2.06
C MET A 48 10.06 14.00 -1.90
N PRO A 49 10.08 15.08 -2.72
CA PRO A 49 11.00 16.18 -2.51
C PRO A 49 10.81 16.91 -1.17
N ARG A 50 9.57 17.13 -0.72
CA ARG A 50 9.29 17.77 0.57
C ARG A 50 9.78 16.92 1.73
N MET A 51 9.58 15.62 1.63
CA MET A 51 10.02 14.63 2.60
C MET A 51 11.55 14.58 2.68
N GLN A 52 12.24 14.53 1.54
CA GLN A 52 13.70 14.57 1.49
C GLN A 52 14.23 15.86 2.11
N LYS A 53 13.64 17.01 1.78
CA LYS A 53 14.01 18.30 2.36
C LYS A 53 13.86 18.33 3.89
N ALA A 54 12.78 17.79 4.43
CA ALA A 54 12.58 17.72 5.89
C ALA A 54 13.64 16.84 6.57
N ILE A 55 14.03 15.73 5.94
CA ILE A 55 15.13 14.86 6.41
C ILE A 55 16.46 15.64 6.38
N ASP A 56 16.74 16.34 5.29
CA ASP A 56 17.97 17.12 5.12
C ASP A 56 18.08 18.28 6.15
N GLU A 57 16.95 18.81 6.62
CA GLU A 57 16.85 19.86 7.65
C GLU A 57 16.95 19.32 9.09
N GLY A 58 17.16 18.01 9.27
CA GLY A 58 17.39 17.40 10.58
C GLY A 58 16.13 17.17 11.41
N TYR A 59 14.95 17.22 10.79
CA TYR A 59 13.72 16.78 11.45
C TYR A 59 13.78 15.26 11.62
N GLU A 60 13.68 14.79 12.87
CA GLU A 60 13.38 13.38 13.17
C GLU A 60 12.17 12.98 12.33
N PRO A 61 12.27 11.94 11.50
CA PRO A 61 11.21 11.61 10.57
C PRO A 61 10.09 10.88 11.32
N MET A 62 9.38 11.59 12.19
CA MET A 62 7.97 11.31 12.42
C MET A 62 7.28 11.68 11.13
N PHE A 63 7.30 10.82 10.10
CA PHE A 63 6.69 11.11 8.80
C PHE A 63 5.18 11.31 9.00
N PRO A 64 4.70 12.57 9.08
CA PRO A 64 3.31 12.81 9.39
C PRO A 64 2.48 12.43 8.17
N ASP A 65 1.19 12.26 8.38
CA ASP A 65 0.23 12.02 7.29
C ASP A 65 0.33 13.05 6.15
N GLU A 66 0.96 14.21 6.41
CA GLU A 66 1.17 15.31 5.46
C GLU A 66 2.03 14.96 4.23
N PHE A 67 2.98 14.01 4.35
CA PHE A 67 3.81 13.57 3.22
C PHE A 67 3.17 12.43 2.42
N ARG A 68 1.91 12.08 2.70
CA ARG A 68 1.20 11.07 1.94
C ARG A 68 0.46 11.71 0.76
N CYS A 69 0.35 10.96 -0.33
CA CYS A 69 -0.60 11.30 -1.38
C CYS A 69 -1.97 10.71 -1.03
N LYS A 70 -3.02 11.16 -1.73
CA LYS A 70 -4.39 10.64 -1.54
C LYS A 70 -4.49 9.12 -1.66
N HIS A 71 -3.61 8.48 -2.45
CA HIS A 71 -3.63 7.03 -2.65
C HIS A 71 -3.08 6.27 -1.44
N LEU A 72 -1.98 6.76 -0.85
CA LEU A 72 -1.40 6.21 0.38
C LEU A 72 -2.35 6.37 1.57
N ILE A 73 -3.08 7.50 1.65
CA ILE A 73 -4.12 7.69 2.67
C ILE A 73 -5.24 6.66 2.50
N LEU A 74 -5.83 6.61 1.30
CA LEU A 74 -6.96 5.71 1.01
C LEU A 74 -6.65 4.23 1.24
N ILE A 75 -5.45 3.77 0.87
CA ILE A 75 -5.10 2.36 1.06
C ILE A 75 -4.80 2.04 2.52
N ARG A 76 -4.21 2.96 3.28
CA ARG A 76 -3.95 2.76 4.71
C ARG A 76 -5.23 2.67 5.51
N GLU A 77 -6.25 3.45 5.15
CA GLU A 77 -7.60 3.33 5.71
C GLU A 77 -8.26 1.97 5.40
N GLN A 78 -7.90 1.35 4.28
CA GLN A 78 -8.46 0.07 3.82
C GLN A 78 -7.57 -1.14 4.15
N VAL A 79 -6.35 -0.92 4.66
CA VAL A 79 -5.32 -1.97 4.76
C VAL A 79 -5.77 -3.10 5.67
N THR A 80 -6.48 -2.80 6.76
CA THR A 80 -7.02 -3.80 7.68
C THR A 80 -8.03 -4.70 6.99
N THR A 81 -8.94 -4.14 6.18
CA THR A 81 -9.91 -4.92 5.39
C THR A 81 -9.22 -5.79 4.36
N ILE A 82 -8.18 -5.26 3.72
CA ILE A 82 -7.38 -5.99 2.74
C ILE A 82 -6.62 -7.15 3.39
N PHE A 83 -5.96 -6.91 4.54
CA PHE A 83 -5.24 -7.94 5.29
C PHE A 83 -6.18 -9.05 5.77
N ILE A 84 -7.34 -8.71 6.31
CA ILE A 84 -8.34 -9.70 6.74
C ILE A 84 -8.81 -10.54 5.55
N ALA A 85 -9.08 -9.93 4.39
CA ALA A 85 -9.47 -10.66 3.19
C ALA A 85 -8.36 -11.60 2.70
N ALA A 86 -7.10 -11.16 2.73
CA ALA A 86 -5.96 -11.99 2.37
C ALA A 86 -5.75 -13.16 3.34
N LEU A 87 -5.85 -12.91 4.66
CA LEU A 87 -5.77 -13.96 5.69
C LEU A 87 -6.88 -15.00 5.51
N ASN A 88 -8.12 -14.57 5.28
CA ASN A 88 -9.25 -15.46 5.06
C ASN A 88 -9.06 -16.34 3.81
N ALA A 89 -8.53 -15.77 2.72
CA ALA A 89 -8.19 -16.54 1.52
C ALA A 89 -7.12 -17.60 1.79
N THR A 90 -6.12 -17.31 2.65
CA THR A 90 -5.10 -18.31 3.02
C THR A 90 -5.64 -19.41 3.94
N THR A 91 -6.59 -19.12 4.82
CA THR A 91 -7.20 -20.13 5.70
C THR A 91 -8.11 -21.11 4.97
N GLU A 92 -8.73 -20.71 3.86
CA GLU A 92 -9.53 -21.61 3.01
C GLU A 92 -8.66 -22.60 2.21
N ILE A 93 -7.37 -22.32 2.04
CA ILE A 93 -6.42 -23.14 1.28
C ILE A 93 -5.64 -24.11 2.20
N SER A 94 -5.79 -24.01 3.52
CA SER A 94 -5.17 -24.97 4.44
C SER A 94 -5.64 -26.40 4.09
N PRO A 95 -4.71 -27.33 3.80
CA PRO A 95 -5.09 -28.70 3.51
C PRO A 95 -5.83 -29.25 4.74
N LYS A 96 -7.05 -29.74 4.54
CA LYS A 96 -7.71 -30.55 5.57
C LYS A 96 -6.74 -31.69 5.92
N PRO A 97 -6.50 -31.96 7.22
CA PRO A 97 -5.68 -33.11 7.60
C PRO A 97 -6.27 -34.33 6.90
N THR A 98 -5.44 -35.00 6.09
CA THR A 98 -5.80 -36.29 5.50
C THR A 98 -6.23 -37.19 6.65
N PRO A 99 -7.44 -37.77 6.60
CA PRO A 99 -7.81 -38.75 7.60
C PRO A 99 -6.79 -39.89 7.50
N ASN A 100 -6.05 -40.10 8.60
CA ASN A 100 -5.24 -41.31 8.73
C ASN A 100 -6.22 -42.48 8.67
N ASN A 101 -6.15 -43.25 7.59
CA ASN A 101 -6.76 -44.57 7.55
C ASN A 101 -5.91 -45.47 8.45
N GLU A 102 -6.32 -45.59 9.72
CA GLU A 102 -6.05 -46.80 10.52
C GLU A 102 -7.14 -47.83 10.27
#